data_AF-A0A8T4WDJ9-F1
#
_entry.id   AF-A0A8T4WDJ9-F1
#
_cell.length_a   1.000
_cell.length_b   1.000
_cell.length_c   1.000
_cell.angle_alpha   90.00
_cell.angle_beta   90.00
_cell.angle_gamma   90.00
#
_symmetry.space_group_name_H-M   'P 1'
#
loop_
_entity.id
_entity.type
_entity.pdbx_description
1 polymer ?
#
loop_
_entity_poly.entity_id
_entity_poly.type
_entity_poly.pdbx_seq_one_letter_code
_entity_poly.pdbx_strand_id
1 'polypeptide(L)'
;MLIDPEMEKVAVESRKRLVDEFRERYATLRRNVDRIPMDQARTTAEEMNCPLQIAMIALHFHTEGIVQRKEAIRLLTKELSRRAEVGTEVPNLPGNVMDFALSEGRWIQHIYDTFSKNIERKVRQLVNLENTLEDESLTVEKVISVLKRRAEIAETYIMPLLETWVQEHPRSNAYDVLMAFAPAITKWRPATIEGKLEFKRRQTQAFFRKLHHALEPISDSATIDVSVDKILELIERLDVDFSDMELVATSHLLLHMVPRPSSRGDRSSYISKRTSSTRGGKSEPDMEGPVDYLERDVRLTKRRPPDEQKEYLMEKIDRVLRVLRHFGKSSYQALEECIVELNSRLDIGRELEPLLENAKQKLDGVSADKQETIAVNTVFDFLQEGFLSGGDE
;
A
#
# COMPACT_ATOMS: atom_id res chain seq x y z
N MET A 1 14.87 17.03 20.72
CA MET A 1 14.80 15.60 20.36
C MET A 1 15.63 14.77 21.32
N LEU A 2 15.00 14.04 22.24
CA LEU A 2 15.67 12.93 22.96
C LEU A 2 15.43 11.67 22.14
N ILE A 3 16.28 11.46 21.13
CA ILE A 3 16.40 10.16 20.47
C ILE A 3 16.92 9.21 21.56
N ASP A 4 16.27 8.07 21.74
CA ASP A 4 16.77 7.02 22.63
C ASP A 4 18.21 6.69 22.18
N PRO A 5 19.24 6.87 23.02
CA PRO A 5 20.64 6.63 22.64
C PRO A 5 20.86 5.22 22.07
N GLU A 6 20.04 4.24 22.48
CA GLU A 6 20.06 2.90 21.90
C GLU A 6 19.55 2.89 20.46
N MET A 7 18.46 3.61 20.16
CA MET A 7 17.92 3.74 18.80
C MET A 7 18.90 4.46 17.88
N GLU A 8 19.58 5.49 18.36
CA GLU A 8 20.60 6.21 17.58
C GLU A 8 21.76 5.28 17.21
N LYS A 9 22.24 4.47 18.17
CA LYS A 9 23.28 3.48 17.91
C LYS A 9 22.85 2.45 16.86
N VAL A 10 21.63 1.93 16.97
CA VAL A 10 21.07 0.98 15.99
C VAL A 10 20.94 1.63 14.61
N ALA A 11 20.51 2.89 14.53
CA ALA A 11 20.42 3.63 13.28
C ALA A 11 21.81 3.83 12.63
N VAL A 12 22.85 4.14 13.42
CA VAL A 12 24.23 4.25 12.95
C VAL A 12 24.76 2.91 12.44
N GLU A 13 24.51 1.81 13.14
CA GLU A 13 24.88 0.47 12.69
C GLU A 13 24.16 0.09 11.40
N SER A 14 22.88 0.45 11.28
CA SER A 14 22.09 0.25 10.07
C SER A 14 22.69 1.01 8.88
N ARG A 15 23.08 2.29 9.07
CA ARG A 15 23.74 3.09 8.03
C ARG A 15 25.06 2.45 7.57
N LYS A 16 25.88 1.96 8.49
CA LYS A 16 27.15 1.29 8.13
C LYS A 16 26.91 0.04 7.27
N ARG A 17 25.96 -0.82 7.68
CA ARG A 17 25.59 -2.02 6.90
C ARG A 17 25.08 -1.65 5.52
N LEU A 18 24.28 -0.58 5.40
CA LEU A 18 23.76 -0.11 4.12
C LEU A 18 24.90 0.29 3.17
N VAL A 19 25.89 1.04 3.66
CA VAL A 19 27.05 1.46 2.83
C VAL A 19 27.83 0.26 2.31
N ASP A 20 28.08 -0.74 3.15
CA ASP A 20 28.79 -1.97 2.75
C ASP A 20 27.98 -2.76 1.72
N GLU A 21 26.69 -2.95 1.96
CA GLU A 21 25.75 -3.59 1.03
C GLU A 21 25.73 -2.86 -0.32
N PHE A 22 25.74 -1.54 -0.30
CA PHE A 22 25.66 -0.71 -1.49
C PHE A 22 26.95 -0.75 -2.30
N ARG A 23 28.10 -0.82 -1.65
CA ARG A 23 29.39 -1.03 -2.32
C ARG A 23 29.42 -2.40 -3.01
N GLU A 24 28.97 -3.44 -2.33
CA GLU A 24 28.93 -4.80 -2.87
C GLU A 24 27.95 -4.91 -4.06
N ARG A 25 26.75 -4.35 -3.91
CA ARG A 25 25.74 -4.31 -4.99
C ARG A 25 26.24 -3.57 -6.21
N TYR A 26 26.87 -2.42 -6.05
CA TYR A 26 27.43 -1.66 -7.17
C TYR A 26 28.46 -2.50 -7.95
N ALA A 27 29.40 -3.12 -7.24
CA ALA A 27 30.42 -3.96 -7.86
C ALA A 27 29.82 -5.19 -8.56
N THR A 28 28.81 -5.81 -7.94
CA THR A 28 28.13 -6.98 -8.50
C THR A 28 27.30 -6.62 -9.72
N LEU A 29 26.52 -5.52 -9.64
CA LEU A 29 25.71 -5.01 -10.75
C LEU A 29 26.60 -4.69 -11.95
N ARG A 30 27.72 -3.98 -11.75
CA ARG A 30 28.66 -3.67 -12.83
C ARG A 30 29.17 -4.93 -13.54
N ARG A 31 29.64 -5.93 -12.79
CA ARG A 31 30.11 -7.21 -13.36
C ARG A 31 29.02 -7.96 -14.12
N ASN A 32 27.77 -7.91 -13.65
CA ASN A 32 26.65 -8.61 -14.27
C ASN A 32 26.20 -7.91 -15.55
N VAL A 33 26.19 -6.58 -15.55
CA VAL A 33 25.84 -5.74 -16.69
C VAL A 33 26.83 -5.92 -17.84
N ASP A 34 28.13 -6.04 -17.53
CA ASP A 34 29.17 -6.33 -18.52
C ASP A 34 29.00 -7.70 -19.22
N ARG A 35 28.19 -8.60 -18.65
CA ARG A 35 27.90 -9.94 -19.21
C ARG A 35 26.62 -9.98 -20.05
N ILE A 36 25.86 -8.88 -20.11
CA ILE A 36 24.62 -8.81 -20.89
C ILE A 36 24.96 -8.86 -22.39
N PRO A 37 24.29 -9.71 -23.19
CA PRO A 37 24.49 -9.75 -24.63
C PRO A 37 24.21 -8.38 -25.27
N MET A 38 25.22 -7.81 -25.92
CA MET A 38 25.15 -6.46 -26.51
C MET A 38 24.05 -6.33 -27.57
N ASP A 39 23.78 -7.39 -28.34
CA ASP A 39 22.76 -7.37 -29.38
C ASP A 39 21.35 -7.17 -28.77
N GLN A 40 21.05 -7.89 -27.68
CA GLN A 40 19.76 -7.76 -26.98
C GLN A 40 19.60 -6.38 -26.34
N ALA A 41 20.70 -5.83 -25.80
CA ALA A 41 20.71 -4.50 -25.22
C ALA A 41 20.49 -3.40 -26.27
N ARG A 42 21.09 -3.54 -27.46
CA ARG A 42 20.86 -2.62 -28.59
C ARG A 42 19.42 -2.68 -29.07
N THR A 43 18.87 -3.87 -29.29
CA THR A 43 17.46 -4.02 -29.69
C THR A 43 16.53 -3.38 -28.67
N THR A 44 16.77 -3.60 -27.36
CA THR A 44 15.98 -2.95 -26.31
C THR A 44 16.11 -1.43 -26.31
N ALA A 45 17.32 -0.92 -26.49
CA ALA A 45 17.59 0.52 -26.54
C ALA A 45 16.82 1.19 -27.70
N GLU A 46 16.81 0.55 -28.87
CA GLU A 46 16.07 0.99 -30.06
C GLU A 46 14.55 0.89 -29.85
N GLU A 47 14.04 -0.26 -29.38
CA GLU A 47 12.61 -0.49 -29.12
C GLU A 47 12.01 0.53 -28.14
N MET A 48 12.78 0.90 -27.12
CA MET A 48 12.31 1.71 -25.99
C MET A 48 12.85 3.15 -26.03
N ASN A 49 13.59 3.52 -27.09
CA ASN A 49 14.20 4.83 -27.29
C ASN A 49 14.96 5.35 -26.05
N CYS A 50 15.89 4.56 -25.54
CA CYS A 50 16.69 4.92 -24.36
C CYS A 50 18.19 4.67 -24.59
N PRO A 51 19.08 5.32 -23.83
CA PRO A 51 20.51 5.03 -23.88
C PRO A 51 20.82 3.55 -23.67
N LEU A 52 21.81 3.03 -24.40
CA LEU A 52 22.23 1.62 -24.33
C LEU A 52 22.55 1.18 -22.90
N GLN A 53 23.18 2.06 -22.12
CA GLN A 53 23.55 1.80 -20.73
C GLN A 53 22.32 1.51 -19.85
N ILE A 54 21.25 2.30 -20.02
CA ILE A 54 19.97 2.10 -19.32
C ILE A 54 19.33 0.79 -19.76
N ALA A 55 19.35 0.50 -21.07
CA ALA A 55 18.83 -0.77 -21.61
C ALA A 55 19.55 -1.99 -21.02
N MET A 56 20.87 -1.93 -20.81
CA MET A 56 21.64 -3.01 -20.21
C MET A 56 21.23 -3.26 -18.75
N ILE A 57 21.08 -2.20 -17.93
CA ILE A 57 20.58 -2.34 -16.55
C ILE A 57 19.15 -2.91 -16.54
N ALA A 58 18.28 -2.40 -17.40
CA ALA A 58 16.89 -2.82 -17.48
C ALA A 58 16.73 -4.29 -17.88
N LEU A 59 17.57 -4.77 -18.80
CA LEU A 59 17.63 -6.19 -19.16
C LEU A 59 18.10 -7.05 -17.99
N HIS A 60 19.16 -6.64 -17.29
CA HIS A 60 19.62 -7.36 -16.11
C HIS A 60 18.52 -7.49 -15.06
N PHE A 61 17.79 -6.41 -14.75
CA PHE A 61 16.69 -6.48 -13.79
C PHE A 61 15.53 -7.33 -14.26
N HIS A 62 15.25 -7.35 -15.56
CA HIS A 62 14.25 -8.22 -16.14
C HIS A 62 14.64 -9.70 -16.00
N THR A 63 15.89 -10.05 -16.29
CA THR A 63 16.39 -11.44 -16.17
C THR A 63 16.43 -11.92 -14.73
N GLU A 64 16.75 -11.05 -13.78
CA GLU A 64 16.75 -11.35 -12.34
C GLU A 64 15.34 -11.31 -11.71
N GLY A 65 14.32 -10.91 -12.47
CA GLY A 65 12.94 -10.82 -11.98
C GLY A 65 12.70 -9.73 -10.93
N ILE A 66 13.56 -8.70 -10.88
CA ILE A 66 13.43 -7.57 -9.93
C ILE A 66 12.29 -6.66 -10.35
N VAL A 67 12.34 -6.16 -11.58
CA VAL A 67 11.34 -5.30 -12.22
C VAL A 67 11.26 -5.62 -13.71
N GLN A 68 10.12 -5.30 -14.34
CA GLN A 68 9.98 -5.45 -15.78
C GLN A 68 10.84 -4.44 -16.52
N ARG A 69 11.33 -4.81 -17.72
CA ARG A 69 12.18 -3.97 -18.59
C ARG A 69 11.64 -2.54 -18.78
N LYS A 70 10.35 -2.41 -19.13
CA LYS A 70 9.71 -1.08 -19.32
C LYS A 70 9.70 -0.25 -18.04
N GLU A 71 9.45 -0.90 -16.91
CA GLU A 71 9.40 -0.23 -15.61
C GLU A 71 10.79 0.20 -15.14
N ALA A 72 11.82 -0.63 -15.34
CA ALA A 72 13.20 -0.27 -15.04
C ALA A 72 13.66 0.96 -15.83
N ILE A 73 13.39 0.98 -17.14
CA ILE A 73 13.70 2.13 -18.00
C ILE A 73 12.95 3.37 -17.50
N ARG A 74 11.65 3.24 -17.19
CA ARG A 74 10.84 4.35 -16.67
C ARG A 74 11.42 4.94 -15.39
N LEU A 75 11.87 4.11 -14.45
CA LEU A 75 12.47 4.55 -13.19
C LEU A 75 13.79 5.30 -13.42
N LEU A 76 14.69 4.72 -14.23
CA LEU A 76 15.97 5.34 -14.56
C LEU A 76 15.78 6.67 -15.31
N THR A 77 14.89 6.71 -16.29
CA THR A 77 14.58 7.93 -17.05
C THR A 77 13.93 8.99 -16.17
N LYS A 78 13.06 8.62 -15.23
CA LYS A 78 12.44 9.58 -14.32
C LYS A 78 13.49 10.31 -13.48
N GLU A 79 14.48 9.59 -12.94
CA GLU A 79 15.55 10.23 -12.17
C GLU A 79 16.47 11.09 -13.05
N LEU A 80 16.73 10.71 -14.30
CA LEU A 80 17.44 11.58 -15.25
C LEU A 80 16.68 12.89 -15.49
N SER A 81 15.37 12.82 -15.72
CA SER A 81 14.52 13.99 -15.92
C SER A 81 14.50 14.88 -14.68
N ARG A 82 14.32 14.30 -13.48
CA ARG A 82 14.38 15.04 -12.21
C ARG A 82 15.71 15.75 -12.04
N ARG A 83 16.83 15.07 -12.31
CA ARG A 83 18.18 15.65 -12.24
C ARG A 83 18.36 16.82 -13.21
N ALA A 84 17.80 16.72 -14.42
CA ALA A 84 17.81 17.82 -15.37
C ALA A 84 16.99 19.02 -14.87
N GLU A 85 15.78 18.78 -14.35
CA GLU A 85 14.89 19.82 -13.79
C GLU A 85 15.54 20.57 -12.62
N VAL A 86 16.27 19.88 -11.75
CA VAL A 86 16.96 20.51 -10.61
C VAL A 86 18.35 21.05 -10.96
N GLY A 87 18.75 21.05 -12.23
CA GLY A 87 20.01 21.65 -12.71
C GLY A 87 21.27 20.80 -12.45
N THR A 88 21.11 19.50 -12.19
CA THR A 88 22.20 18.52 -12.02
C THR A 88 22.16 17.46 -13.12
N GLU A 89 21.95 17.89 -14.36
CA GLU A 89 21.82 17.00 -15.52
C GLU A 89 23.05 16.09 -15.67
N VAL A 90 22.80 14.81 -15.99
CA VAL A 90 23.86 13.87 -16.31
C VAL A 90 24.29 14.11 -17.77
N PRO A 91 25.57 14.46 -18.04
CA PRO A 91 26.02 14.68 -19.40
C PRO A 91 25.76 13.44 -20.26
N ASN A 92 25.24 13.65 -21.47
CA ASN A 92 24.91 12.57 -22.41
C ASN A 92 26.16 11.96 -23.07
N LEU A 93 27.06 11.44 -22.24
CA LEU A 93 28.25 10.70 -22.61
C LEU A 93 28.09 9.26 -22.11
N PRO A 94 28.44 8.24 -22.91
CA PRO A 94 28.23 6.83 -22.54
C PRO A 94 28.77 6.44 -21.15
N GLY A 95 29.94 6.97 -20.76
CA GLY A 95 30.53 6.72 -19.44
C GLY A 95 29.68 7.29 -18.31
N ASN A 96 29.28 8.56 -18.43
CA ASN A 96 28.49 9.26 -17.42
C ASN A 96 27.10 8.63 -17.26
N VAL A 97 26.46 8.26 -18.38
CA VAL A 97 25.16 7.57 -18.35
C VAL A 97 25.30 6.17 -17.74
N MET A 98 26.41 5.46 -17.97
CA MET A 98 26.67 4.17 -17.33
C MET A 98 26.85 4.31 -15.82
N ASP A 99 27.69 5.24 -15.37
CA ASP A 99 27.93 5.46 -13.94
C ASP A 99 26.65 5.88 -13.22
N PHE A 100 25.86 6.76 -13.84
CA PHE A 100 24.51 7.09 -13.38
C PHE A 100 23.63 5.83 -13.29
N ALA A 101 23.53 5.06 -14.38
CA ALA A 101 22.64 3.91 -14.45
C ALA A 101 23.03 2.80 -13.46
N LEU A 102 24.33 2.64 -13.16
CA LEU A 102 24.82 1.74 -12.11
C LEU A 102 24.49 2.25 -10.71
N SER A 103 24.69 3.55 -10.46
CA SER A 103 24.40 4.18 -9.16
C SER A 103 22.90 4.12 -8.85
N GLU A 104 22.06 4.49 -9.81
CA GLU A 104 20.61 4.47 -9.66
C GLU A 104 20.08 3.03 -9.70
N GLY A 105 20.65 2.18 -10.56
CA GLY A 105 20.31 0.76 -10.62
C GLY A 105 20.50 0.06 -9.28
N ARG A 106 21.56 0.39 -8.54
CA ARG A 106 21.77 -0.12 -7.17
C ARG A 106 20.60 0.23 -6.25
N TRP A 107 20.11 1.47 -6.31
CA TRP A 107 18.96 1.91 -5.53
C TRP A 107 17.68 1.18 -5.93
N ILE A 108 17.38 1.11 -7.24
CA ILE A 108 16.22 0.38 -7.77
C ILE A 108 16.26 -1.08 -7.30
N GLN A 109 17.41 -1.75 -7.45
CA GLN A 109 17.58 -3.12 -6.99
C GLN A 109 17.36 -3.25 -5.48
N HIS A 110 17.92 -2.36 -4.66
CA HIS A 110 17.72 -2.43 -3.22
C HIS A 110 16.26 -2.20 -2.82
N ILE A 111 15.63 -1.13 -3.33
CA ILE A 111 14.27 -0.71 -3.01
C ILE A 111 13.25 -1.77 -3.45
N TYR A 112 13.33 -2.26 -4.69
CA TYR A 112 12.33 -3.17 -5.25
C TYR A 112 12.51 -4.62 -4.83
N ASP A 113 13.72 -5.04 -4.46
CA ASP A 113 13.99 -6.43 -4.03
C ASP A 113 14.12 -6.57 -2.51
N THR A 114 15.19 -6.03 -1.93
CA THR A 114 15.58 -6.37 -0.56
C THR A 114 14.81 -5.57 0.48
N PHE A 115 14.70 -4.26 0.29
CA PHE A 115 13.95 -3.40 1.19
C PHE A 115 12.47 -3.83 1.25
N SER A 116 11.81 -3.99 0.09
CA SER A 116 10.41 -4.38 0.00
C SER A 116 10.12 -5.71 0.71
N LYS A 117 10.95 -6.74 0.51
CA LYS A 117 10.82 -8.05 1.18
C LYS A 117 11.07 -7.94 2.69
N ASN A 118 12.06 -7.18 3.11
CA ASN A 118 12.45 -7.05 4.51
C ASN A 118 11.42 -6.23 5.32
N ILE A 119 10.88 -5.16 4.73
CA ILE A 119 9.86 -4.35 5.40
C ILE A 119 8.55 -5.12 5.56
N GLU A 120 8.12 -5.90 4.56
CA GLU A 120 6.96 -6.80 4.68
C GLU A 120 7.10 -7.77 5.86
N ARG A 121 8.30 -8.35 6.06
CA ARG A 121 8.58 -9.25 7.19
C ARG A 121 8.50 -8.53 8.55
N LYS A 122 9.08 -7.34 8.65
CA LYS A 122 9.04 -6.53 9.89
C LYS A 122 7.60 -6.11 10.23
N VAL A 123 6.82 -5.74 9.21
CA VAL A 123 5.42 -5.32 9.37
C VAL A 123 4.54 -6.47 9.81
N ARG A 124 4.77 -7.71 9.37
CA ARG A 124 4.01 -8.87 9.87
C ARG A 124 4.03 -8.98 11.40
N GLN A 125 5.19 -8.73 12.03
CA GLN A 125 5.32 -8.75 13.49
C GLN A 125 4.60 -7.56 14.14
N LEU A 126 4.69 -6.37 13.53
CA LEU A 126 3.99 -5.18 14.00
C LEU A 126 2.46 -5.35 13.93
N VAL A 127 1.94 -5.98 12.87
CA VAL A 127 0.50 -6.21 12.70
C VAL A 127 -0.10 -7.05 13.81
N ASN A 128 0.63 -8.06 14.28
CA ASN A 128 0.17 -8.87 15.40
C ASN A 128 -0.01 -8.01 16.68
N LEU A 129 0.87 -7.04 16.91
CA LEU A 129 0.75 -6.11 18.04
C LEU A 129 -0.37 -5.10 17.82
N GLU A 130 -0.48 -4.53 16.61
CA GLU A 130 -1.54 -3.57 16.27
C GLU A 130 -2.94 -4.20 16.34
N ASN A 131 -3.11 -5.47 15.98
CA ASN A 131 -4.39 -6.18 16.10
C ASN A 131 -4.86 -6.31 17.56
N THR A 132 -3.95 -6.35 18.53
CA THR A 132 -4.34 -6.37 19.97
C THR A 132 -4.96 -5.04 20.45
N LEU A 133 -4.91 -3.99 19.62
CA LEU A 133 -5.57 -2.71 19.87
C LEU A 133 -7.04 -2.69 19.39
N GLU A 134 -7.52 -3.77 18.76
CA GLU A 134 -8.93 -3.94 18.39
C GLU A 134 -9.75 -4.64 19.49
N ASP A 135 -9.09 -5.24 20.49
CA ASP A 135 -9.74 -5.85 21.64
C ASP A 135 -10.30 -4.77 22.60
N GLU A 136 -11.48 -5.02 23.20
CA GLU A 136 -12.12 -4.12 24.17
C GLU A 136 -11.27 -3.84 25.43
N SER A 137 -10.19 -4.60 25.64
CA SER A 137 -9.20 -4.42 26.73
C SER A 137 -7.92 -3.74 26.24
N LEU A 138 -8.05 -2.47 25.85
CA LEU A 138 -6.92 -1.63 25.48
C LEU A 138 -6.14 -1.22 26.75
N THR A 139 -4.90 -1.69 26.90
CA THR A 139 -4.02 -1.32 28.02
C THR A 139 -2.92 -0.37 27.55
N VAL A 140 -2.45 0.51 28.44
CA VAL A 140 -1.34 1.44 28.16
C VAL A 140 -0.09 0.71 27.69
N GLU A 141 0.23 -0.41 28.33
CA GLU A 141 1.40 -1.23 27.99
C GLU A 141 1.37 -1.74 26.55
N LYS A 142 0.17 -2.13 26.05
CA LYS A 142 -0.01 -2.52 24.64
C LYS A 142 0.23 -1.33 23.71
N VAL A 143 -0.31 -0.16 24.03
CA VAL A 143 -0.14 1.06 23.23
C VAL A 143 1.33 1.48 23.17
N ILE A 144 2.02 1.51 24.32
CA ILE A 144 3.46 1.81 24.39
C ILE A 144 4.27 0.79 23.60
N SER A 145 3.93 -0.50 23.69
CA SER A 145 4.60 -1.57 22.94
C SER A 145 4.45 -1.38 21.42
N VAL A 146 3.25 -1.00 20.96
CA VAL A 146 3.00 -0.69 19.55
C VAL A 146 3.79 0.56 19.11
N LEU A 147 3.77 1.63 19.89
CA LEU A 147 4.54 2.86 19.60
C LEU A 147 6.02 2.57 19.50
N LYS A 148 6.59 1.85 20.48
CA LYS A 148 8.01 1.48 20.48
C LYS A 148 8.36 0.63 19.27
N ARG A 149 7.54 -0.36 18.92
CA ARG A 149 7.79 -1.20 17.74
C ARG A 149 7.67 -0.42 16.43
N ARG A 150 6.74 0.52 16.34
CA ARG A 150 6.61 1.41 15.17
C ARG A 150 7.83 2.33 15.05
N ALA A 151 8.24 2.97 16.14
CA ALA A 151 9.42 3.84 16.18
C ALA A 151 10.70 3.06 15.81
N GLU A 152 10.88 1.84 16.33
CA GLU A 152 11.99 0.97 15.94
C GLU A 152 12.02 0.72 14.42
N ILE A 153 10.90 0.34 13.81
CA ILE A 153 10.90 0.07 12.36
C ILE A 153 11.03 1.38 11.55
N ALA A 154 10.29 2.42 11.90
CA ALA A 154 10.29 3.67 11.15
C ALA A 154 11.62 4.42 11.30
N GLU A 155 12.09 4.65 12.52
CA GLU A 155 13.22 5.53 12.80
C GLU A 155 14.57 4.81 12.71
N THR A 156 14.66 3.51 13.03
CA THR A 156 15.97 2.81 13.00
C THR A 156 16.18 1.98 11.74
N TYR A 157 15.14 1.68 10.96
CA TYR A 157 15.26 0.89 9.73
C TYR A 157 14.89 1.68 8.47
N ILE A 158 13.73 2.36 8.43
CA ILE A 158 13.30 3.12 7.25
C ILE A 158 14.05 4.45 7.15
N MET A 159 14.00 5.28 8.19
CA MET A 159 14.54 6.65 8.18
C MET A 159 16.01 6.72 7.76
N PRO A 160 16.94 5.87 8.26
CA PRO A 160 18.34 5.98 7.87
C PRO A 160 18.57 5.64 6.38
N LEU A 161 17.69 4.83 5.78
CA LEU A 161 17.67 4.56 4.36
C LEU A 161 17.21 5.80 3.58
N LEU A 162 16.17 6.49 4.05
CA LEU A 162 15.67 7.72 3.43
C LEU A 162 16.72 8.84 3.51
N GLU A 163 17.38 9.01 4.65
CA GLU A 163 18.47 9.97 4.84
C GLU A 163 19.59 9.74 3.82
N THR A 164 20.02 8.48 3.67
CA THR A 164 21.07 8.12 2.70
C THR A 164 20.61 8.36 1.28
N TRP A 165 19.34 8.04 0.97
CA TRP A 165 18.76 8.29 -0.35
C TRP A 165 18.77 9.78 -0.68
N VAL A 166 18.26 10.63 0.21
CA VAL A 166 18.23 12.09 0.02
C VAL A 166 19.63 12.67 -0.12
N GLN A 167 20.62 12.15 0.61
CA GLN A 167 22.02 12.57 0.48
C GLN A 167 22.61 12.25 -0.90
N GLU A 168 22.26 11.10 -1.48
CA GLU A 168 22.75 10.69 -2.80
C GLU A 168 21.93 11.26 -3.99
N HIS A 169 20.77 11.85 -3.72
CA HIS A 169 19.86 12.43 -4.71
C HIS A 169 19.79 13.95 -4.56
N PRO A 170 20.54 14.72 -5.37
CA PRO A 170 20.65 16.17 -5.21
C PRO A 170 19.28 16.86 -5.24
N ARG A 171 19.06 17.79 -4.31
CA ARG A 171 17.83 18.61 -4.22
C ARG A 171 16.54 17.79 -4.12
N SER A 172 16.64 16.52 -3.71
CA SER A 172 15.46 15.69 -3.48
C SER A 172 14.76 16.06 -2.19
N ASN A 173 13.45 15.81 -2.13
CA ASN A 173 12.62 16.09 -0.97
C ASN A 173 11.81 14.85 -0.53
N ALA A 174 10.96 15.00 0.49
CA ALA A 174 10.16 13.89 1.00
C ALA A 174 9.12 13.37 -0.01
N TYR A 175 8.61 14.23 -0.90
CA TYR A 175 7.74 13.79 -1.99
C TYR A 175 8.48 12.88 -2.97
N ASP A 176 9.71 13.23 -3.37
CA ASP A 176 10.54 12.37 -4.23
C ASP A 176 10.79 10.99 -3.59
N VAL A 177 11.07 10.98 -2.28
CA VAL A 177 11.23 9.76 -1.50
C VAL A 177 9.95 8.92 -1.54
N LEU A 178 8.79 9.52 -1.26
CA LEU A 178 7.50 8.80 -1.34
C LEU A 178 7.31 8.23 -2.75
N MET A 179 7.61 8.99 -3.79
CA MET A 179 7.45 8.56 -5.17
C MET A 179 8.44 7.46 -5.60
N ALA A 180 9.57 7.31 -4.92
CA ALA A 180 10.52 6.22 -5.15
C ALA A 180 10.16 4.95 -4.35
N PHE A 181 9.80 5.10 -3.07
CA PHE A 181 9.61 3.97 -2.15
C PHE A 181 8.18 3.43 -2.14
N ALA A 182 7.15 4.29 -2.22
CA ALA A 182 5.77 3.85 -2.16
C ALA A 182 5.38 2.87 -3.30
N PRO A 183 5.73 3.08 -4.58
CA PRO A 183 5.43 2.10 -5.63
C PRO A 183 6.11 0.76 -5.39
N ALA A 184 7.33 0.77 -4.83
CA ALA A 184 8.05 -0.45 -4.55
C ALA A 184 7.38 -1.29 -3.44
N ILE A 185 6.84 -0.63 -2.42
CA ILE A 185 6.11 -1.24 -1.31
C ILE A 185 4.72 -1.72 -1.75
N THR A 186 3.96 -0.85 -2.43
CA THR A 186 2.52 -1.04 -2.65
C THR A 186 2.17 -1.61 -4.03
N LYS A 187 3.08 -1.51 -4.99
CA LYS A 187 2.86 -1.79 -6.41
C LYS A 187 1.80 -0.88 -7.06
N TRP A 188 1.52 0.28 -6.47
CA TRP A 188 0.61 1.26 -7.06
C TRP A 188 1.15 1.85 -8.35
N ARG A 189 0.22 2.20 -9.25
CA ARG A 189 0.54 2.87 -10.50
C ARG A 189 0.87 4.34 -10.25
N PRO A 190 1.81 4.94 -11.00
CA PRO A 190 2.17 6.34 -10.84
C PRO A 190 0.99 7.30 -10.96
N ALA A 191 0.01 7.00 -11.83
CA ALA A 191 -1.14 7.88 -12.07
C ALA A 191 -2.09 8.03 -10.88
N THR A 192 -2.08 7.10 -9.92
CA THR A 192 -3.01 7.11 -8.78
C THR A 192 -2.32 7.32 -7.44
N ILE A 193 -1.00 7.46 -7.44
CA ILE A 193 -0.20 7.42 -6.22
C ILE A 193 -0.48 8.61 -5.30
N GLU A 194 -0.64 9.82 -5.83
CA GLU A 194 -0.86 11.03 -5.02
C GLU A 194 -2.18 10.96 -4.24
N GLY A 195 -3.28 10.62 -4.92
CA GLY A 195 -4.58 10.45 -4.24
C GLY A 195 -4.54 9.32 -3.21
N LYS A 196 -3.82 8.23 -3.48
CA LYS A 196 -3.65 7.13 -2.52
C LYS A 196 -2.71 7.50 -1.36
N LEU A 197 -1.71 8.36 -1.58
CA LEU A 197 -0.84 8.91 -0.53
C LEU A 197 -1.64 9.79 0.43
N GLU A 198 -2.51 10.67 -0.09
CA GLU A 198 -3.42 11.48 0.71
C GLU A 198 -4.32 10.64 1.61
N PHE A 199 -4.94 9.62 1.03
CA PHE A 199 -5.76 8.68 1.79
C PHE A 199 -4.95 7.99 2.91
N LYS A 200 -3.73 7.54 2.61
CA LYS A 200 -2.85 6.90 3.62
C LYS A 200 -2.35 7.86 4.69
N ARG A 201 -2.11 9.13 4.35
CA ARG A 201 -1.76 10.19 5.30
C ARG A 201 -2.86 10.33 6.36
N ARG A 202 -4.11 10.45 5.92
CA ARG A 202 -5.29 10.53 6.81
C ARG A 202 -5.46 9.28 7.66
N GLN A 203 -5.28 8.08 7.09
CA GLN A 203 -5.33 6.82 7.85
C GLN A 203 -4.22 6.76 8.91
N THR A 204 -3.02 7.21 8.58
CA THR A 204 -1.88 7.24 9.50
C THR A 204 -2.13 8.22 10.65
N GLN A 205 -2.64 9.43 10.36
CA GLN A 205 -3.05 10.38 11.39
C GLN A 205 -4.17 9.83 12.27
N ALA A 206 -5.21 9.21 11.68
CA ALA A 206 -6.32 8.62 12.43
C ALA A 206 -5.84 7.51 13.38
N PHE A 207 -4.90 6.68 12.92
CA PHE A 207 -4.27 5.67 13.76
C PHE A 207 -3.52 6.29 14.94
N PHE A 208 -2.73 7.35 14.72
CA PHE A 208 -2.03 8.05 15.80
C PHE A 208 -3.01 8.73 16.77
N ARG A 209 -4.10 9.33 16.30
CA ARG A 209 -5.17 9.88 17.16
C ARG A 209 -5.82 8.79 18.03
N LYS A 210 -6.02 7.58 17.50
CA LYS A 210 -6.50 6.43 18.27
C LYS A 210 -5.54 6.08 19.41
N LEU A 211 -4.23 6.08 19.14
CA LEU A 211 -3.22 5.81 20.19
C LEU A 211 -3.16 6.94 21.22
N HIS A 212 -3.28 8.19 20.80
CA HIS A 212 -3.36 9.35 21.70
C HIS A 212 -4.53 9.21 22.68
N HIS A 213 -5.73 8.98 22.17
CA HIS A 213 -6.93 8.87 23.00
C HIS A 213 -6.88 7.70 23.99
N ALA A 214 -6.11 6.65 23.68
CA ALA A 214 -5.86 5.53 24.59
C ALA A 214 -4.93 5.87 25.76
N LEU A 215 -4.05 6.86 25.60
CA LEU A 215 -3.07 7.27 26.60
C LEU A 215 -3.53 8.46 27.44
N GLU A 216 -4.37 9.33 26.88
CA GLU A 216 -4.91 10.55 27.50
C GLU A 216 -5.53 10.36 28.91
N PRO A 217 -6.30 9.29 29.21
CA PRO A 217 -6.90 9.14 30.54
C PRO A 217 -5.91 8.78 31.65
N ILE A 218 -4.63 8.53 31.33
CA ILE A 218 -3.64 7.89 32.23
C ILE A 218 -2.38 8.78 32.39
N SER A 219 -2.55 10.09 32.22
CA SER A 219 -1.50 11.14 32.20
C SER A 219 -0.72 11.34 33.53
N ASP A 220 -0.88 10.49 34.55
CA ASP A 220 -0.13 10.63 35.81
C ASP A 220 1.36 10.20 35.72
N SER A 221 1.86 9.85 34.53
CA SER A 221 3.23 9.36 34.30
C SER A 221 3.97 10.19 33.25
N ALA A 222 5.13 10.74 33.64
CA ALA A 222 5.99 11.52 32.75
C ALA A 222 6.41 10.76 31.47
N THR A 223 6.50 9.42 31.51
CA THR A 223 6.81 8.60 30.32
C THR A 223 5.64 8.56 29.34
N ILE A 224 4.40 8.62 29.84
CA ILE A 224 3.19 8.66 29.03
C ILE A 224 3.07 10.04 28.37
N ASP A 225 3.32 11.12 29.12
CA ASP A 225 3.30 12.49 28.58
C ASP A 225 4.27 12.67 27.41
N VAL A 226 5.51 12.17 27.54
CA VAL A 226 6.50 12.19 26.45
C VAL A 226 6.01 11.39 25.23
N SER A 227 5.28 10.30 25.43
CA SER A 227 4.74 9.48 24.34
C SER A 227 3.57 10.18 23.65
N VAL A 228 2.72 10.88 24.42
CA VAL A 228 1.62 11.70 23.95
C VAL A 228 2.12 12.87 23.10
N ASP A 229 3.11 13.62 23.60
CA ASP A 229 3.73 14.73 22.88
C ASP A 229 4.32 14.27 21.53
N LYS A 230 5.02 13.12 21.52
CA LYS A 230 5.56 12.53 20.29
C LYS A 230 4.46 12.17 19.28
N ILE A 231 3.33 11.66 19.75
CA ILE A 231 2.19 11.35 18.88
C ILE A 231 1.63 12.64 18.26
N LEU A 232 1.44 13.69 19.06
CA LEU A 232 0.93 14.98 18.59
C LEU A 232 1.87 15.61 17.57
N GLU A 233 3.18 15.64 17.86
CA GLU A 233 4.20 16.14 16.95
C GLU A 233 4.20 15.35 15.62
N LEU A 234 4.02 14.02 15.65
CA LEU A 234 3.90 13.21 14.44
C LEU A 234 2.62 13.51 13.65
N ILE A 235 1.49 13.76 14.32
CA ILE A 235 0.23 14.13 13.66
C ILE A 235 0.39 15.46 12.93
N GLU A 236 1.00 16.45 13.58
CA GLU A 236 1.28 17.77 13.01
C GLU A 236 2.22 17.68 11.82
N ARG A 237 3.34 16.94 11.95
CA ARG A 237 4.30 16.71 10.85
C ARG A 237 3.67 15.99 9.66
N LEU A 238 2.68 15.11 9.89
CA LEU A 238 1.94 14.45 8.83
C LEU A 238 0.93 15.36 8.14
N ASP A 239 0.58 16.51 8.70
CA ASP A 239 -0.38 17.45 8.11
C ASP A 239 0.26 18.39 7.07
N VAL A 240 1.58 18.54 7.13
CA VAL A 240 2.39 19.31 6.17
C VAL A 240 2.32 18.70 4.76
N ASP A 241 2.51 19.54 3.75
CA ASP A 241 2.63 19.12 2.35
C ASP A 241 3.76 18.10 2.17
N PHE A 242 3.58 17.13 1.25
CA PHE A 242 4.52 16.01 1.08
C PHE A 242 5.96 16.45 0.76
N SER A 243 6.14 17.58 0.08
CA SER A 243 7.46 18.12 -0.26
C SER A 243 8.22 18.61 0.98
N ASP A 244 7.51 19.17 1.96
CA ASP A 244 8.08 19.80 3.15
C ASP A 244 8.03 18.90 4.39
N MET A 245 7.47 17.70 4.24
CA MET A 245 7.37 16.70 5.30
C MET A 245 8.76 16.25 5.78
N GLU A 246 8.94 16.18 7.10
CA GLU A 246 10.17 15.62 7.68
C GLU A 246 10.30 14.11 7.43
N LEU A 247 11.54 13.63 7.27
CA LEU A 247 11.81 12.21 7.00
C LEU A 247 11.31 11.25 8.09
N VAL A 248 11.20 11.72 9.34
CA VAL A 248 10.60 10.95 10.43
C VAL A 248 9.13 10.64 10.10
N ALA A 249 8.35 11.65 9.75
CA ALA A 249 6.94 11.49 9.38
C ALA A 249 6.78 10.69 8.08
N THR A 250 7.64 10.93 7.08
CA THR A 250 7.71 10.14 5.84
C THR A 250 7.95 8.66 6.14
N SER A 251 8.82 8.35 7.10
CA SER A 251 9.13 6.97 7.50
C SER A 251 7.94 6.27 8.15
N HIS A 252 7.20 6.96 9.02
CA HIS A 252 5.98 6.43 9.61
C HIS A 252 4.84 6.27 8.60
N LEU A 253 4.74 7.17 7.62
CA LEU A 253 3.79 7.05 6.51
C LEU A 253 4.13 5.84 5.65
N LEU A 254 5.37 5.70 5.19
CA LEU A 254 5.82 4.54 4.41
C LEU A 254 5.59 3.22 5.16
N LEU A 255 5.85 3.18 6.47
CA LEU A 255 5.55 2.03 7.32
C LEU A 255 4.05 1.67 7.27
N HIS A 256 3.16 2.67 7.32
CA HIS A 256 1.72 2.46 7.29
C HIS A 256 1.21 2.02 5.90
N MET A 257 1.96 2.30 4.84
CA MET A 257 1.62 1.89 3.47
C MET A 257 1.93 0.43 3.17
N VAL A 258 2.76 -0.23 3.98
CA VAL A 258 3.16 -1.61 3.75
C VAL A 258 1.92 -2.53 3.78
N PRO A 259 1.71 -3.37 2.74
CA PRO A 259 0.59 -4.29 2.70
C PRO A 259 0.54 -5.16 3.95
N ARG A 260 -0.59 -5.10 4.65
CA ARG A 260 -0.84 -5.90 5.84
C ARG A 260 -1.12 -7.34 5.41
N PRO A 261 -0.51 -8.36 6.03
CA PRO A 261 -0.82 -9.75 5.72
C PRO A 261 -2.29 -10.01 6.02
N SER A 262 -3.08 -10.38 5.01
CA SER A 262 -4.45 -10.81 5.23
C SER A 262 -4.43 -12.10 6.07
N SER A 263 -5.28 -12.17 7.09
CA SER A 263 -5.38 -13.24 8.09
C SER A 263 -5.73 -14.64 7.53
N ARG A 264 -5.64 -14.85 6.21
CA ARG A 264 -5.77 -16.16 5.58
C ARG A 264 -4.46 -16.93 5.62
N GLY A 265 -4.14 -17.45 6.81
CA GLY A 265 -3.23 -18.57 7.04
C GLY A 265 -1.76 -18.31 6.70
N ASP A 266 -0.88 -18.98 7.42
CA ASP A 266 0.54 -19.05 7.13
C ASP A 266 0.79 -19.50 5.68
N ARG A 267 0.98 -18.55 4.77
CA ARG A 267 1.69 -18.84 3.52
C ARG A 267 3.17 -18.72 3.82
N SER A 268 3.80 -19.87 3.98
CA SER A 268 5.24 -20.03 4.18
C SER A 268 6.03 -19.30 3.07
N SER A 269 7.26 -18.91 3.39
CA SER A 269 8.20 -18.25 2.47
C SER A 269 8.61 -19.09 1.26
N TYR A 270 8.14 -20.34 1.16
CA TYR A 270 8.54 -21.31 0.14
C TYR A 270 7.59 -21.37 -1.06
N ILE A 271 6.44 -20.69 -1.03
CA ILE A 271 5.63 -20.53 -2.23
C ILE A 271 6.19 -19.33 -2.99
N SER A 272 7.16 -19.62 -3.85
CA SER A 272 7.60 -18.70 -4.89
C SER A 272 6.37 -18.13 -5.59
N LYS A 273 6.26 -16.80 -5.66
CA LYS A 273 5.39 -16.09 -6.62
C LYS A 273 5.88 -16.46 -8.03
N ARG A 274 5.56 -17.66 -8.51
CA ARG A 274 5.59 -17.94 -9.94
C ARG A 274 4.45 -17.13 -10.53
N THR A 275 4.83 -16.19 -11.40
CA THR A 275 4.05 -15.68 -12.54
C THR A 275 2.55 -15.79 -12.38
N SER A 276 1.89 -14.64 -12.22
CA SER A 276 0.47 -14.46 -12.50
C SER A 276 0.06 -15.32 -13.69
N SER A 277 -0.63 -16.43 -13.40
CA SER A 277 -1.18 -17.31 -14.42
C SER A 277 -2.26 -16.53 -15.16
N THR A 278 -1.91 -15.98 -16.32
CA THR A 278 -2.85 -15.56 -17.34
C THR A 278 -3.54 -16.80 -17.90
N ARG A 279 -4.52 -17.34 -17.16
CA ARG A 279 -5.50 -18.28 -17.68
C ARG A 279 -6.87 -17.60 -17.63
N GLY A 280 -7.24 -17.04 -18.79
CA GLY A 280 -8.60 -16.69 -19.22
C GLY A 280 -9.55 -16.11 -18.17
N GLY A 281 -9.69 -14.78 -18.16
CA GLY A 281 -10.92 -14.10 -17.71
C GLY A 281 -11.34 -14.29 -16.24
N LYS A 282 -10.48 -14.88 -15.39
CA LYS A 282 -10.73 -15.05 -13.95
C LYS A 282 -9.72 -14.27 -13.12
N SER A 283 -9.53 -13.00 -13.46
CA SER A 283 -8.98 -12.05 -12.50
C SER A 283 -9.98 -11.99 -11.35
N GLU A 284 -9.57 -12.37 -10.14
CA GLU A 284 -10.30 -11.95 -8.95
C GLU A 284 -10.42 -10.42 -9.00
N PRO A 285 -11.57 -9.81 -8.68
CA PRO A 285 -11.70 -8.35 -8.68
C PRO A 285 -10.59 -7.74 -7.81
N ASP A 286 -10.01 -6.63 -8.25
CA ASP A 286 -9.10 -5.85 -7.41
C ASP A 286 -9.90 -5.41 -6.17
N MET A 287 -9.61 -5.99 -5.01
CA MET A 287 -10.39 -5.73 -3.78
C MET A 287 -9.90 -4.43 -3.14
N GLU A 288 -10.46 -3.29 -3.57
CA GLU A 288 -10.10 -1.94 -3.12
C GLU A 288 -11.08 -1.38 -2.06
N GLY A 289 -12.33 -1.85 -2.04
CA GLY A 289 -13.40 -1.39 -1.14
C GLY A 289 -14.38 -2.48 -0.69
N PRO A 290 -15.28 -2.18 0.28
CA PRO A 290 -16.19 -3.17 0.87
C PRO A 290 -17.10 -3.89 -0.14
N VAL A 291 -17.53 -3.19 -1.18
CA VAL A 291 -18.40 -3.75 -2.23
C VAL A 291 -17.66 -4.70 -3.17
N ASP A 292 -16.33 -4.59 -3.32
CA ASP A 292 -15.54 -5.58 -4.09
C ASP A 292 -15.56 -6.96 -3.43
N TYR A 293 -15.55 -6.99 -2.10
CA TYR A 293 -15.73 -8.22 -1.35
C TYR A 293 -17.13 -8.81 -1.57
N LEU A 294 -18.15 -7.94 -1.66
CA LEU A 294 -19.51 -8.35 -1.96
C LEU A 294 -19.63 -8.92 -3.38
N GLU A 295 -19.05 -8.26 -4.39
CA GLU A 295 -19.04 -8.76 -5.78
C GLU A 295 -18.43 -10.15 -5.87
N ARG A 296 -17.27 -10.35 -5.24
CA ARG A 296 -16.61 -11.66 -5.17
C ARG A 296 -17.51 -12.69 -4.51
N ASP A 297 -18.08 -12.35 -3.36
CA ASP A 297 -18.91 -13.29 -2.59
C ASP A 297 -20.20 -13.64 -3.34
N VAL A 298 -20.82 -12.69 -4.05
CA VAL A 298 -21.95 -12.92 -4.98
C VAL A 298 -21.58 -13.91 -6.09
N ARG A 299 -20.42 -13.73 -6.72
CA ARG A 299 -19.93 -14.66 -7.76
C ARG A 299 -19.62 -16.06 -7.20
N LEU A 300 -19.20 -16.15 -5.94
CA LEU A 300 -18.96 -17.42 -5.26
C LEU A 300 -20.28 -18.10 -4.84
N THR A 301 -21.33 -17.35 -4.54
CA THR A 301 -22.65 -17.88 -4.17
C THR A 301 -23.22 -18.81 -5.24
N LYS A 302 -23.04 -18.52 -6.54
CA LYS A 302 -23.47 -19.41 -7.64
C LYS A 302 -22.87 -20.82 -7.58
N ARG A 303 -21.75 -21.02 -6.86
CA ARG A 303 -21.08 -22.32 -6.71
C ARG A 303 -21.54 -23.11 -5.50
N ARG A 304 -22.42 -22.54 -4.67
CA ARG A 304 -22.94 -23.17 -3.45
C ARG A 304 -24.26 -23.90 -3.72
N PRO A 305 -24.57 -24.93 -2.91
CA PRO A 305 -25.89 -25.56 -2.91
C PRO A 305 -27.03 -24.54 -2.71
N PRO A 306 -28.16 -24.64 -3.44
CA PRO A 306 -29.25 -23.66 -3.38
C PRO A 306 -29.81 -23.37 -1.98
N ASP A 307 -29.78 -24.37 -1.11
CA ASP A 307 -30.17 -24.32 0.29
C ASP A 307 -29.26 -23.43 1.15
N GLU A 308 -27.98 -23.31 0.79
CA GLU A 308 -27.00 -22.46 1.51
C GLU A 308 -26.86 -21.05 0.91
N GLN A 309 -27.32 -20.83 -0.33
CA GLN A 309 -27.07 -19.58 -1.07
C GLN A 309 -27.66 -18.36 -0.36
N LYS A 310 -28.89 -18.48 0.15
CA LYS A 310 -29.60 -17.40 0.81
C LYS A 310 -28.91 -16.96 2.10
N GLU A 311 -28.67 -17.91 3.01
CA GLU A 311 -28.05 -17.62 4.31
C GLU A 311 -26.64 -17.03 4.13
N TYR A 312 -25.84 -17.62 3.25
CA TYR A 312 -24.51 -17.13 2.95
C TYR A 312 -24.53 -15.70 2.41
N LEU A 313 -25.39 -15.40 1.44
CA LEU A 313 -25.39 -14.09 0.80
C LEU A 313 -25.95 -13.01 1.73
N MET A 314 -27.00 -13.31 2.51
CA MET A 314 -27.52 -12.38 3.51
C MET A 314 -26.48 -12.02 4.56
N GLU A 315 -25.68 -12.99 5.04
CA GLU A 315 -24.58 -12.75 5.99
C GLU A 315 -23.50 -11.82 5.39
N LYS A 316 -23.16 -11.98 4.11
CA LYS A 316 -22.13 -11.14 3.46
C LYS A 316 -22.63 -9.73 3.16
N ILE A 317 -23.88 -9.59 2.71
CA ILE A 317 -24.52 -8.29 2.51
C ILE A 317 -24.54 -7.50 3.82
N ASP A 318 -25.01 -8.12 4.90
CA ASP A 318 -25.07 -7.51 6.23
C ASP A 318 -23.69 -7.02 6.69
N ARG A 319 -22.66 -7.86 6.56
CA ARG A 319 -21.29 -7.47 6.91
C ARG A 319 -20.79 -6.26 6.12
N VAL A 320 -21.07 -6.19 4.82
CA VAL A 320 -20.63 -5.08 3.96
C VAL A 320 -21.38 -3.80 4.31
N LEU A 321 -22.69 -3.86 4.53
CA LEU A 321 -23.49 -2.71 4.97
C LEU A 321 -23.03 -2.18 6.33
N ARG A 322 -22.66 -3.05 7.29
CA ARG A 322 -22.07 -2.62 8.57
C ARG A 322 -20.74 -1.89 8.37
N VAL A 323 -19.88 -2.39 7.50
CA VAL A 323 -18.59 -1.75 7.19
C VAL A 323 -18.79 -0.38 6.53
N LEU A 324 -19.72 -0.25 5.58
CA LEU A 324 -20.03 1.03 4.94
C LEU A 324 -20.56 2.07 5.93
N ARG A 325 -21.37 1.64 6.91
CA ARG A 325 -21.86 2.52 7.98
C ARG A 325 -20.76 2.89 8.98
N HIS A 326 -19.82 1.98 9.25
CA HIS A 326 -18.63 2.31 10.03
C HIS A 326 -17.79 3.41 9.35
N PHE A 327 -17.82 3.51 8.02
CA PHE A 327 -17.23 4.63 7.26
C PHE A 327 -18.10 5.91 7.23
N GLY A 328 -19.11 6.02 8.09
CA GLY A 328 -19.92 7.23 8.27
C GLY A 328 -21.09 7.37 7.30
N LYS A 329 -21.43 6.34 6.52
CA LYS A 329 -22.58 6.35 5.60
C LYS A 329 -23.89 6.06 6.35
N SER A 330 -24.98 6.70 5.94
CA SER A 330 -26.32 6.32 6.43
C SER A 330 -26.75 4.96 5.89
N SER A 331 -27.74 4.31 6.51
CA SER A 331 -28.27 3.02 6.04
C SER A 331 -28.74 3.07 4.59
N TYR A 332 -29.33 4.20 4.17
CA TYR A 332 -29.74 4.42 2.78
C TYR A 332 -28.54 4.58 1.85
N GLN A 333 -27.55 5.39 2.22
CA GLN A 333 -26.34 5.59 1.40
C GLN A 333 -25.53 4.30 1.21
N ALA A 334 -25.43 3.48 2.26
CA ALA A 334 -24.76 2.19 2.18
C ALA A 334 -25.50 1.20 1.25
N LEU A 335 -26.83 1.20 1.29
CA LEU A 335 -27.67 0.42 0.38
C LEU A 335 -27.54 0.90 -1.07
N GLU A 336 -27.63 2.21 -1.28
CA GLU A 336 -27.54 2.85 -2.60
C GLU A 336 -26.21 2.52 -3.28
N GLU A 337 -25.11 2.70 -2.57
CA GLU A 337 -23.78 2.37 -3.08
C GLU A 337 -23.64 0.90 -3.45
N CYS A 338 -24.11 -0.02 -2.59
CA CYS A 338 -24.11 -1.45 -2.90
C CYS A 338 -24.87 -1.74 -4.19
N ILE A 339 -26.08 -1.20 -4.35
CA ILE A 339 -26.93 -1.47 -5.52
C ILE A 339 -26.33 -0.86 -6.80
N VAL A 340 -25.87 0.39 -6.74
CA VAL A 340 -25.27 1.09 -7.90
C VAL A 340 -24.01 0.39 -8.38
N GLU A 341 -23.10 0.07 -7.45
CA GLU A 341 -21.84 -0.59 -7.80
C GLU A 341 -22.08 -2.03 -8.28
N LEU A 342 -22.96 -2.80 -7.64
CA LEU A 342 -23.28 -4.15 -8.08
C LEU A 342 -23.98 -4.17 -9.44
N ASN A 343 -24.91 -3.24 -9.71
CA ASN A 343 -25.57 -3.14 -11.01
C ASN A 343 -24.56 -2.90 -12.13
N SER A 344 -23.59 -2.01 -11.90
CA SER A 344 -22.53 -1.69 -12.85
C SER A 344 -21.51 -2.83 -13.02
N ARG A 345 -21.07 -3.47 -11.93
CA ARG A 345 -19.99 -4.48 -11.95
C ARG A 345 -20.44 -5.88 -12.33
N LEU A 346 -21.70 -6.22 -12.06
CA LEU A 346 -22.29 -7.51 -12.43
C LEU A 346 -23.09 -7.46 -13.74
N ASP A 347 -23.13 -6.31 -14.40
CA ASP A 347 -23.84 -6.08 -15.66
C ASP A 347 -25.32 -6.49 -15.59
N ILE A 348 -26.00 -6.13 -14.50
CA ILE A 348 -27.40 -6.50 -14.23
C ILE A 348 -28.37 -5.68 -15.10
N GLY A 349 -27.96 -4.47 -15.53
CA GLY A 349 -28.70 -3.66 -16.50
C GLY A 349 -30.08 -3.15 -16.04
N ARG A 350 -30.33 -3.11 -14.72
CA ARG A 350 -31.65 -2.74 -14.18
C ARG A 350 -31.79 -1.23 -13.98
N GLU A 351 -32.97 -0.69 -14.22
CA GLU A 351 -33.31 0.70 -13.87
C GLU A 351 -33.31 0.89 -12.35
N LEU A 352 -32.43 1.76 -11.86
CA LEU A 352 -32.16 1.91 -10.43
C LEU A 352 -33.08 2.91 -9.73
N GLU A 353 -33.49 3.99 -10.42
CA GLU A 353 -34.31 5.06 -9.85
C GLU A 353 -35.59 4.57 -9.15
N PRO A 354 -36.46 3.74 -9.76
CA PRO A 354 -37.69 3.28 -9.09
C PRO A 354 -37.41 2.35 -7.90
N LEU A 355 -36.30 1.61 -7.94
CA LEU A 355 -35.90 0.69 -6.87
C LEU A 355 -35.36 1.47 -5.66
N LEU A 356 -34.49 2.45 -5.89
CA LEU A 356 -33.91 3.29 -4.85
C LEU A 356 -34.94 4.21 -4.19
N GLU A 357 -35.93 4.70 -4.94
CA GLU A 357 -37.00 5.53 -4.37
C GLU A 357 -37.93 4.69 -3.47
N ASN A 358 -38.26 3.47 -3.88
CA ASN A 358 -39.01 2.52 -3.05
C ASN A 358 -38.21 2.11 -1.79
N ALA A 359 -36.91 1.86 -1.93
CA ALA A 359 -36.03 1.55 -0.80
C ALA A 359 -35.96 2.71 0.20
N LYS A 360 -35.91 3.96 -0.29
CA LYS A 360 -35.91 5.17 0.54
C LYS A 360 -37.19 5.29 1.36
N GLN A 361 -38.35 5.09 0.74
CA GLN A 361 -39.65 5.11 1.41
C GLN A 361 -39.79 4.00 2.45
N LYS A 362 -39.23 2.80 2.20
CA LYS A 362 -39.24 1.69 3.17
C LYS A 362 -38.33 1.93 4.38
N LEU A 363 -37.31 2.76 4.23
CA LEU A 363 -36.35 3.07 5.30
C LEU A 363 -36.78 4.29 6.13
N ASP A 364 -37.64 5.16 5.59
CA ASP A 364 -38.09 6.36 6.27
C ASP A 364 -39.02 6.06 7.46
N GLY A 365 -38.79 6.72 8.60
CA GLY A 365 -39.57 6.53 9.82
C GLY A 365 -39.42 5.19 10.56
N VAL A 366 -38.48 4.34 10.15
CA VAL A 366 -38.23 3.00 10.73
C VAL A 366 -37.07 3.01 11.73
N SER A 367 -37.12 2.20 12.78
CA SER A 367 -36.03 2.06 13.77
C SER A 367 -34.75 1.49 13.14
N ALA A 368 -33.58 1.86 13.67
CA ALA A 368 -32.27 1.47 13.11
C ALA A 368 -32.12 -0.04 12.84
N ASP A 369 -32.47 -0.90 13.80
CA ASP A 369 -32.37 -2.37 13.64
C ASP A 369 -33.26 -2.91 12.52
N LYS A 370 -34.42 -2.28 12.29
CA LYS A 370 -35.34 -2.65 11.22
C LYS A 370 -34.85 -2.10 9.88
N GLN A 371 -34.25 -0.91 9.85
CA GLN A 371 -33.60 -0.36 8.65
C GLN A 371 -32.49 -1.27 8.14
N GLU A 372 -31.70 -1.88 9.03
CA GLU A 372 -30.65 -2.83 8.65
C GLU A 372 -31.23 -4.06 7.95
N THR A 373 -32.24 -4.66 8.58
CA THR A 373 -32.90 -5.86 8.03
C THR A 373 -33.53 -5.56 6.66
N ILE A 374 -34.17 -4.40 6.52
CA ILE A 374 -34.76 -3.94 5.26
C ILE A 374 -33.67 -3.73 4.20
N ALA A 375 -32.54 -3.13 4.57
CA ALA A 375 -31.46 -2.87 3.63
C ALA A 375 -30.80 -4.16 3.13
N VAL A 376 -30.54 -5.12 4.03
CA VAL A 376 -30.00 -6.44 3.67
C VAL A 376 -30.93 -7.17 2.72
N ASN A 377 -32.23 -7.22 3.04
CA ASN A 377 -33.22 -7.88 2.19
C ASN A 377 -33.33 -7.20 0.83
N THR A 378 -33.30 -5.87 0.76
CA THR A 378 -33.43 -5.13 -0.50
C THR A 378 -32.24 -5.40 -1.44
N VAL A 379 -31.01 -5.46 -0.91
CA VAL A 379 -29.82 -5.82 -1.72
C VAL A 379 -29.88 -7.30 -2.13
N PHE A 380 -30.36 -8.18 -1.25
CA PHE A 380 -30.52 -9.60 -1.56
C PHE A 380 -31.55 -9.81 -2.67
N ASP A 381 -32.73 -9.21 -2.57
CA ASP A 381 -33.81 -9.29 -3.57
C ASP A 381 -33.32 -8.75 -4.93
N PHE A 382 -32.58 -7.64 -4.93
CA PHE A 382 -31.96 -7.08 -6.13
C PHE A 382 -31.02 -8.08 -6.82
N LEU A 383 -30.15 -8.74 -6.05
CA LEU A 383 -29.21 -9.75 -6.55
C LEU A 383 -29.90 -11.04 -6.98
N GLN A 384 -30.96 -11.45 -6.27
CA GLN A 384 -31.73 -12.62 -6.59
C GLN A 384 -32.40 -12.45 -7.96
N GLU A 385 -33.17 -11.38 -8.13
CA GLU A 385 -33.91 -11.08 -9.36
C GLU A 385 -32.98 -10.76 -10.55
N GLY A 386 -31.86 -10.09 -10.31
CA GLY A 386 -30.99 -9.57 -11.38
C GLY A 386 -29.81 -10.47 -11.78
N PHE A 387 -29.28 -11.28 -10.86
CA PHE A 387 -28.01 -12.00 -11.10
C PHE A 387 -28.09 -13.51 -10.84
N LEU A 388 -28.86 -13.95 -9.84
CA LEU A 388 -28.97 -15.37 -9.47
C LEU A 388 -30.06 -16.09 -10.27
N SER A 389 -31.12 -15.41 -10.69
CA SER A 389 -32.20 -15.98 -11.51
C SER A 389 -31.86 -16.12 -13.00
N GLY A 390 -30.81 -15.46 -13.51
CA GLY A 390 -30.40 -15.49 -14.93
C GLY A 390 -29.52 -16.68 -15.33
N GLY A 391 -29.74 -17.86 -14.75
CA GLY A 391 -28.94 -19.07 -15.00
C GLY A 391 -29.66 -20.08 -15.88
N ASP A 392 -29.96 -19.72 -17.12
CA ASP A 392 -30.26 -20.61 -18.25
C ASP A 392 -29.94 -19.89 -19.57
N GLU A 393 -28.64 -19.63 -19.83
CA GLU A 393 -28.06 -19.54 -21.18
C GLU A 393 -26.61 -20.07 -21.17
#